data_AF-A0A2G5K540-F1
#
_entry.id   AF-A0A2G5K540-F1
#
_cell.length_a   1.000
_cell.length_b   1.000
_cell.length_c   1.000
_cell.angle_alpha   90.00
_cell.angle_beta   90.00
_cell.angle_gamma   90.00
#
_symmetry.space_group_name_H-M   'P 1'
#
loop_
_entity.id
_entity.type
_entity.pdbx_description
1 polymer ?
#
loop_
_entity_poly.entity_id
_entity_poly.type
_entity_poly.pdbx_seq_one_letter_code
_entity_poly.pdbx_strand_id
1 'polypeptide(L)'
;MIKQTFVGLTILSVLSACGGPSMTPEQKAQAAKNKAASNAVWNTRKPVAFDGKTIEVAINPERNRAYVGLAGFQGKASIVQFEQVASKASGCVGKDTSILSMLTGDRNTPIPLDNIKMEYLAISITC
;
A
#
# COMPACT_ATOMS: atom_id res chain seq x y z
N MET A 1 -49.29 51.17 -15.12
CA MET A 1 -47.87 51.41 -15.46
C MET A 1 -47.04 51.39 -14.19
N ILE A 2 -46.40 50.26 -13.84
CA ILE A 2 -45.29 50.20 -12.89
C ILE A 2 -44.33 49.11 -13.42
N LYS A 3 -43.13 49.52 -13.84
CA LYS A 3 -42.03 48.65 -14.24
C LYS A 3 -41.31 48.17 -12.97
N GLN A 4 -41.27 46.87 -12.71
CA GLN A 4 -40.38 46.28 -11.70
C GLN A 4 -39.33 45.42 -12.39
N THR A 5 -38.13 45.98 -12.41
CA THR A 5 -36.87 45.36 -12.81
C THR A 5 -36.40 44.49 -11.65
N PHE A 6 -36.52 43.16 -11.74
CA PHE A 6 -35.93 42.26 -10.74
C PHE A 6 -34.57 41.75 -11.23
N VAL A 7 -33.56 42.18 -10.48
CA VAL A 7 -32.14 41.92 -10.64
C VAL A 7 -31.85 40.45 -10.34
N GLY A 8 -31.02 39.84 -11.20
CA GLY A 8 -30.59 38.45 -11.09
C GLY A 8 -29.75 38.17 -9.85
N LEU A 9 -29.96 36.98 -9.28
CA LEU A 9 -29.12 36.40 -8.25
C LEU A 9 -28.44 35.15 -8.84
N THR A 10 -27.31 35.36 -9.52
CA THR A 10 -26.43 34.29 -9.96
C THR A 10 -25.75 33.71 -8.73
N ILE A 11 -26.24 32.57 -8.24
CA ILE A 11 -25.61 31.81 -7.15
C ILE A 11 -24.31 31.23 -7.71
N LEU A 12 -23.20 31.91 -7.40
CA LEU A 12 -21.85 31.44 -7.65
C LEU A 12 -21.56 30.28 -6.69
N SER A 13 -21.87 29.05 -7.13
CA SER A 13 -21.49 27.83 -6.43
C SER A 13 -19.97 27.73 -6.39
N VAL A 14 -19.38 28.15 -5.27
CA VAL A 14 -17.95 28.03 -5.00
C VAL A 14 -17.60 26.55 -5.05
N LEU A 15 -16.96 26.13 -6.15
CA LEU A 15 -16.16 24.92 -6.22
C LEU A 15 -15.08 25.06 -5.15
N SER A 16 -15.36 24.58 -3.95
CA SER A 16 -14.34 24.25 -2.96
C SER A 16 -13.47 23.18 -3.59
N ALA A 17 -12.42 23.64 -4.28
CA ALA A 17 -11.37 22.82 -4.80
C ALA A 17 -10.94 21.84 -3.70
N CYS A 18 -11.03 20.55 -4.00
CA CYS A 18 -10.47 19.45 -3.23
C CYS A 18 -8.94 19.53 -3.23
N GLY A 19 -8.37 20.64 -2.75
CA GLY A 19 -6.96 20.80 -2.46
C GLY A 19 -6.69 20.26 -1.07
N GLY A 20 -6.67 18.94 -0.93
CA GLY A 20 -6.23 18.30 0.31
C GLY A 20 -4.84 18.82 0.73
N PRO A 21 -4.51 18.77 2.03
CA PRO A 21 -3.25 19.32 2.52
C PRO A 21 -2.05 18.73 1.77
N SER A 22 -1.31 19.59 1.07
CA SER A 22 -0.07 19.23 0.41
C SER A 22 0.99 18.91 1.48
N MET A 23 1.75 17.82 1.29
CA MET A 23 2.82 17.46 2.21
C MET A 23 3.81 18.61 2.38
N THR A 24 4.16 18.91 3.63
CA THR A 24 5.23 19.85 3.98
C THR A 24 6.58 19.36 3.44
N PRO A 25 7.55 20.26 3.17
CA PRO A 25 8.90 19.88 2.76
C PRO A 25 9.54 18.83 3.69
N GLU A 26 9.32 18.95 4.99
CA GLU A 26 9.83 18.03 6.01
C GLU A 26 9.22 16.63 5.85
N GLN A 27 7.90 16.56 5.63
CA GLN A 27 7.22 15.28 5.36
C GLN A 27 7.73 14.63 4.07
N LYS A 28 7.98 15.41 3.02
CA LYS A 28 8.55 14.89 1.76
C LYS A 28 9.96 14.35 1.96
N ALA A 29 10.81 15.07 2.68
CA ALA A 29 12.16 14.63 3.01
C ALA A 29 12.14 13.33 3.84
N GLN A 30 11.24 13.24 4.82
CA GLN A 30 11.09 12.02 5.63
C GLN A 30 10.55 10.84 4.81
N ALA A 31 9.60 11.08 3.91
CA ALA A 31 9.08 10.06 3.01
C ALA A 31 10.19 9.52 2.09
N ALA A 32 11.04 10.40 1.55
CA ALA A 32 12.19 10.01 0.73
C ALA A 32 13.20 9.14 1.51
N LYS A 33 13.53 9.53 2.76
CA LYS A 33 14.38 8.73 3.65
C LYS A 33 13.79 7.35 3.94
N ASN A 34 12.50 7.29 4.27
CA ASN A 34 11.80 6.03 4.54
C ASN A 34 11.77 5.12 3.29
N LYS A 35 11.57 5.70 2.10
CA LYS A 35 11.62 5.00 0.83
C LYS A 35 13.02 4.42 0.57
N ALA A 36 14.07 5.23 0.74
CA ALA A 36 15.44 4.77 0.55
C ALA A 36 15.80 3.61 1.49
N ALA A 37 15.43 3.71 2.78
CA ALA A 37 15.63 2.64 3.75
C ALA A 37 14.89 1.35 3.37
N SER A 38 13.63 1.46 2.93
CA SER A 38 12.85 0.28 2.51
C SER A 38 13.42 -0.35 1.24
N ASN A 39 13.88 0.46 0.28
CA ASN A 39 14.56 -0.02 -0.93
C ASN A 39 15.88 -0.73 -0.63
N ALA A 40 16.66 -0.22 0.32
CA ALA A 40 17.90 -0.86 0.74
C ALA A 40 17.64 -2.28 1.26
N VAL A 41 16.58 -2.47 2.06
CA VAL A 41 16.18 -3.81 2.52
C VAL A 41 15.64 -4.65 1.36
N TRP A 42 14.82 -4.08 0.48
CA TRP A 42 14.29 -4.82 -0.67
C TRP A 42 15.38 -5.34 -1.62
N ASN A 43 16.55 -4.68 -1.67
CA ASN A 43 17.70 -5.16 -2.42
C ASN A 43 18.34 -6.42 -1.81
N THR A 44 18.04 -6.78 -0.57
CA THR A 44 18.50 -8.03 0.06
C THR A 44 17.51 -9.18 -0.08
N ARG A 45 16.49 -9.03 -0.93
CA ARG A 45 15.45 -10.05 -1.15
C ARG A 45 16.06 -11.38 -1.62
N LYS A 46 15.38 -12.46 -1.24
CA LYS A 46 15.71 -13.84 -1.62
C LYS A 46 14.47 -14.52 -2.16
N PRO A 47 14.63 -15.48 -3.10
CA PRO A 47 13.53 -16.28 -3.60
C PRO A 47 13.00 -17.24 -2.53
N VAL A 48 11.68 -17.34 -2.43
CA VAL A 48 10.95 -18.27 -1.56
C VAL A 48 9.95 -19.06 -2.39
N ALA A 49 10.07 -20.39 -2.37
CA ALA A 49 9.11 -21.25 -3.03
C ALA A 49 7.79 -21.29 -2.25
N PHE A 50 6.68 -20.93 -2.89
CA PHE A 50 5.34 -20.96 -2.31
C PHE A 50 4.31 -21.33 -3.37
N ASP A 51 3.52 -22.38 -3.12
CA ASP A 51 2.46 -22.84 -4.03
C ASP A 51 2.92 -23.02 -5.49
N GLY A 52 4.08 -23.66 -5.68
CA GLY A 52 4.69 -23.87 -7.01
C GLY A 52 5.26 -22.61 -7.68
N LYS A 53 5.23 -21.46 -7.00
CA LYS A 53 5.75 -20.17 -7.50
C LYS A 53 6.99 -19.74 -6.72
N THR A 54 7.82 -18.92 -7.35
CA THR A 54 8.95 -18.25 -6.69
C THR A 54 8.54 -16.83 -6.33
N ILE A 55 8.48 -16.54 -5.04
CA ILE A 55 8.14 -15.22 -4.50
C ILE A 55 9.39 -14.61 -3.87
N GLU A 56 9.75 -13.40 -4.28
CA GLU A 56 10.87 -12.68 -3.68
C GLU A 56 10.47 -12.10 -2.32
N VAL A 57 11.30 -12.30 -1.30
CA VAL A 57 11.04 -11.81 0.06
C VAL A 57 12.31 -11.21 0.67
N ALA A 58 12.21 -10.02 1.25
CA ALA A 58 13.26 -9.43 2.08
C ALA A 58 12.80 -9.34 3.54
N ILE A 59 13.66 -9.68 4.48
CA ILE A 59 13.35 -9.60 5.92
C ILE A 59 14.06 -8.39 6.52
N ASN A 60 13.30 -7.56 7.24
CA ASN A 60 13.79 -6.46 8.06
C ASN A 60 13.61 -6.80 9.55
N PRO A 61 14.62 -7.38 10.20
CA PRO A 61 14.52 -7.72 11.61
C PRO A 61 14.42 -6.46 12.49
N GLU A 62 15.11 -5.37 12.13
CA GLU A 62 15.10 -4.12 12.92
C GLU A 62 13.71 -3.48 13.01
N ARG A 63 12.85 -3.74 12.03
CA ARG A 63 11.48 -3.21 11.99
C ARG A 63 10.40 -4.27 12.19
N ASN A 64 10.78 -5.51 12.48
CA ASN A 64 9.85 -6.65 12.55
C ASN A 64 8.95 -6.73 11.31
N ARG A 65 9.53 -6.67 10.11
CA ARG A 65 8.78 -6.76 8.85
C ARG A 65 9.39 -7.73 7.85
N ALA A 66 8.53 -8.32 7.03
CA ALA A 66 8.87 -8.98 5.78
C ALA A 66 8.29 -8.18 4.61
N TYR A 67 9.11 -7.89 3.60
CA TYR A 67 8.68 -7.31 2.34
C TYR A 67 8.47 -8.44 1.35
N VAL A 68 7.24 -8.64 0.89
CA VAL A 68 6.87 -9.75 0.00
C VAL A 68 6.55 -9.19 -1.39
N GLY A 69 7.25 -9.67 -2.41
CA GLY A 69 7.14 -9.18 -3.78
C GLY A 69 5.82 -9.53 -4.45
N LEU A 70 5.26 -8.59 -5.21
CA LEU A 70 3.97 -8.77 -5.89
C LEU A 70 4.11 -9.58 -7.19
N ALA A 71 5.23 -9.45 -7.91
CA ALA A 71 5.41 -10.03 -9.24
C ALA A 71 5.26 -11.57 -9.28
N GLY A 72 5.64 -12.25 -8.21
CA GLY A 72 5.58 -13.72 -8.13
C GLY A 72 4.15 -14.28 -8.10
N PHE A 73 3.13 -13.46 -7.86
CA PHE A 73 1.74 -13.92 -7.71
C PHE A 73 0.94 -14.00 -9.01
N GLN A 74 1.50 -13.56 -10.15
CA GLN A 74 0.83 -13.58 -11.47
C GLN A 74 -0.47 -12.76 -11.50
N GLY A 75 -0.41 -11.54 -10.97
CA GLY A 75 -1.49 -10.56 -11.09
C GLY A 75 -2.60 -10.64 -10.05
N LYS A 76 -2.63 -11.67 -9.18
CA LYS A 76 -3.59 -11.72 -8.06
C LYS A 76 -3.05 -12.42 -6.82
N ALA A 77 -3.34 -11.88 -5.65
CA ALA A 77 -3.02 -12.51 -4.37
C ALA A 77 -4.00 -12.08 -3.27
N SER A 78 -4.25 -12.93 -2.29
CA SER A 78 -4.97 -12.55 -1.07
C SER A 78 -4.00 -12.10 0.03
N ILE A 79 -4.50 -11.35 1.02
CA ILE A 79 -3.69 -10.94 2.18
C ILE A 79 -3.11 -12.15 2.91
N VAL A 80 -3.91 -13.22 3.05
CA VAL A 80 -3.47 -14.48 3.69
C VAL A 80 -2.27 -15.09 2.96
N GLN A 81 -2.22 -15.04 1.63
CA GLN A 81 -1.07 -15.55 0.89
C GLN A 81 0.21 -14.74 1.19
N PHE A 82 0.13 -13.41 1.27
CA PHE A 82 1.28 -12.59 1.66
C PHE A 82 1.76 -12.92 3.08
N GLU A 83 0.84 -13.14 4.02
CA GLU A 83 1.15 -13.52 5.40
C GLU A 83 1.81 -14.89 5.50
N GLN A 84 1.32 -15.88 4.75
CA GLN A 84 1.89 -17.21 4.71
C GLN A 84 3.30 -17.19 4.10
N VAL A 85 3.51 -16.42 3.04
CA VAL A 85 4.84 -16.23 2.44
C VAL A 85 5.80 -15.55 3.42
N ALA A 86 5.36 -14.47 4.07
CA ALA A 86 6.15 -13.79 5.10
C ALA A 86 6.50 -14.72 6.26
N SER A 87 5.54 -15.52 6.72
CA SER A 87 5.75 -16.48 7.80
C SER A 87 6.75 -17.56 7.42
N LYS A 88 6.59 -18.13 6.21
CA LYS A 88 7.50 -19.14 5.66
C LYS A 88 8.92 -18.61 5.50
N ALA A 89 9.08 -17.38 5.04
CA ALA A 89 10.38 -16.76 4.82
C ALA A 89 11.10 -16.39 6.12
N SER A 90 10.36 -15.93 7.13
CA SER A 90 10.93 -15.46 8.40
C SER A 90 11.05 -16.54 9.47
N GLY A 91 10.27 -17.62 9.39
CA GLY A 91 10.10 -18.58 10.48
C GLY A 91 9.22 -18.05 11.63
N CYS A 92 8.61 -16.87 11.48
CA CYS A 92 7.79 -16.21 12.50
C CYS A 92 6.34 -16.03 12.03
N VAL A 93 5.46 -15.51 12.89
CA VAL A 93 4.06 -15.26 12.50
C VAL A 93 3.97 -13.96 11.70
N GLY A 94 3.58 -14.07 10.42
CA GLY A 94 3.29 -12.94 9.55
C GLY A 94 1.86 -12.43 9.71
N LYS A 95 1.69 -11.11 9.89
CA LYS A 95 0.39 -10.45 9.98
C LYS A 95 0.43 -9.11 9.25
N ASP A 96 -0.42 -8.95 8.25
CA ASP A 96 -0.68 -7.67 7.62
C ASP A 96 -1.36 -6.73 8.60
N THR A 97 -0.79 -5.54 8.70
CA THR A 97 -1.33 -4.41 9.44
C THR A 97 -1.45 -3.18 8.53
N SER A 98 -1.39 -3.39 7.21
CA SER A 98 -1.47 -2.32 6.23
C SER A 98 -2.91 -1.87 6.00
N ILE A 99 -3.07 -0.69 5.43
CA ILE A 99 -4.38 -0.18 5.01
C ILE A 99 -5.03 -1.04 3.91
N LEU A 100 -4.27 -1.88 3.19
CA LEU A 100 -4.85 -2.76 2.19
C LEU A 100 -5.85 -3.74 2.80
N SER A 101 -5.53 -4.29 3.99
CA SER A 101 -6.46 -5.15 4.73
C SER A 101 -7.79 -4.47 5.07
N MET A 102 -7.80 -3.13 5.21
CA MET A 102 -9.03 -2.36 5.46
C MET A 102 -9.83 -2.12 4.18
N LEU A 103 -9.17 -2.08 3.02
CA LEU A 103 -9.80 -1.76 1.73
C LEU A 103 -10.35 -2.98 1.00
N THR A 104 -9.83 -4.18 1.27
CA THR A 104 -10.13 -5.38 0.48
C THR A 104 -11.27 -6.22 1.05
N GLY A 105 -11.78 -5.88 2.23
CA GLY A 105 -12.83 -6.64 2.90
C GLY A 105 -12.31 -7.95 3.48
N ASP A 106 -12.77 -9.09 2.97
CA ASP A 106 -12.32 -10.40 3.42
C ASP A 106 -10.84 -10.64 3.03
N ARG A 107 -10.05 -11.14 3.98
CA ARG A 107 -8.60 -11.33 3.81
C ARG A 107 -8.25 -12.45 2.83
N ASN A 108 -9.18 -13.35 2.54
CA ASN A 108 -9.04 -14.41 1.56
C ASN A 108 -9.44 -13.95 0.16
N THR A 109 -10.08 -12.80 0.01
CA THR A 109 -10.46 -12.27 -1.31
C THR A 109 -9.21 -11.99 -2.14
N PRO A 110 -9.08 -12.59 -3.34
CA PRO A 110 -7.98 -12.28 -4.24
C PRO A 110 -8.02 -10.81 -4.68
N ILE A 111 -6.90 -10.11 -4.51
CA ILE A 111 -6.73 -8.72 -4.89
C ILE A 111 -6.01 -8.68 -6.24
N PRO A 112 -6.55 -7.98 -7.25
CA PRO A 112 -5.84 -7.76 -8.51
C PRO A 112 -4.62 -6.86 -8.26
N LEU A 113 -3.44 -7.34 -8.64
CA LEU A 113 -2.16 -6.67 -8.42
C LEU A 113 -1.71 -5.85 -9.64
N ASP A 114 -2.31 -6.06 -10.82
CA ASP A 114 -1.88 -5.46 -12.09
C ASP A 114 -1.90 -3.93 -12.09
N ASN A 115 -2.75 -3.32 -11.25
CA ASN A 115 -2.89 -1.87 -11.12
C ASN A 115 -2.15 -1.28 -9.91
N ILE A 116 -1.43 -2.10 -9.13
CA ILE A 116 -0.74 -1.67 -7.92
C ILE A 116 0.70 -1.27 -8.29
N LYS A 117 1.03 0.01 -8.12
CA LYS A 117 2.37 0.56 -8.45
C LYS A 117 3.48 0.21 -7.43
N MET A 118 3.23 -0.72 -6.52
CA MET A 118 4.18 -1.12 -5.47
C MET A 118 4.87 -2.42 -5.88
N GLU A 119 6.16 -2.54 -5.58
CA GLU A 119 6.92 -3.76 -5.90
C GLU A 119 6.71 -4.88 -4.86
N TYR A 120 6.46 -4.49 -3.62
CA TYR A 120 6.30 -5.37 -2.48
C TYR A 120 5.22 -4.87 -1.52
N LEU A 121 4.67 -5.81 -0.74
CA LEU A 121 3.83 -5.54 0.41
C LEU A 121 4.62 -5.77 1.70
N ALA A 122 4.58 -4.82 2.63
CA ALA A 122 5.23 -4.96 3.93
C ALA A 122 4.28 -5.64 4.93
N ILE A 123 4.65 -6.82 5.39
CA ILE A 123 3.93 -7.65 6.37
C ILE A 123 4.66 -7.57 7.70
N SER A 124 3.95 -7.32 8.79
CA SER A 124 4.56 -7.37 10.13
C SER A 124 4.87 -8.82 10.50
N ILE A 125 6.00 -9.09 11.13
CA ILE A 125 6.37 -10.43 11.61
C ILE A 125 6.54 -10.40 13.13
N THR A 126 6.15 -11.47 13.81
CA THR A 126 6.28 -11.60 15.27
C THR A 126 6.84 -12.98 15.60
N CYS A 127 8.01 -12.95 16.19
CA CYS A 127 8.66 -14.04 16.90
C CYS A 127 8.52 -13.68 18.41
#